data_AF-A0A934EBB4-F1
#
_entry.id   AF-A0A934EBB4-F1
#
_cell.length_a   1.000
_cell.length_b   1.000
_cell.length_c   1.000
_cell.angle_alpha   90.00
_cell.angle_beta   90.00
_cell.angle_gamma   90.00
#
_symmetry.space_group_name_H-M   'P 1'
#
loop_
_entity.id
_entity.type
_entity.pdbx_description
1 polymer ?
#
loop_
_entity_poly.entity_id
_entity_poly.type
_entity_poly.pdbx_seq_one_letter_code
_entity_poly.pdbx_strand_id
1 'polypeptide(L)' 'MKYRIFGGAVAAFLAYALWTGWTFTDVDEVKSVPKSVRENPGSYRDHYRTHIRRTTWGK' A
#
# COMPACT_ATOMS: atom_id res chain seq x y z
N MET A 1 -18.87 39.01 -5.80
CA MET A 1 -17.40 38.83 -5.65
C MET A 1 -17.04 37.49 -5.00
N LYS A 2 -17.56 37.17 -3.81
CA LYS A 2 -17.20 35.98 -3.01
C LYS A 2 -17.20 34.65 -3.77
N TYR A 3 -18.25 34.37 -4.55
CA TYR A 3 -18.36 33.12 -5.30
C TYR A 3 -17.33 32.96 -6.43
N ARG A 4 -16.86 34.06 -7.03
CA ARG A 4 -15.83 34.00 -8.10
C ARG A 4 -14.46 33.67 -7.52
N ILE A 5 -14.14 34.22 -6.34
CA ILE A 5 -12.90 33.90 -5.62
C ILE A 5 -12.92 32.43 -5.19
N PHE A 6 -14.03 31.98 -4.62
CA PHE A 6 -14.19 30.58 -4.23
C PHE A 6 -14.07 29.63 -5.44
N GLY A 7 -14.79 29.91 -6.53
CA GLY A 7 -14.70 29.11 -7.75
C GLY A 7 -13.30 29.08 -8.35
N GLY A 8 -12.60 30.22 -8.36
CA GLY A 8 -11.21 30.29 -8.82
C GLY A 8 -10.25 29.47 -7.95
N ALA A 9 -10.41 29.53 -6.62
CA ALA A 9 -9.60 28.74 -5.69
C ALA A 9 -9.81 27.23 -5.88
N VAL A 10 -11.06 26.77 -6.05
CA VAL A 10 -11.38 25.37 -6.33
C VAL A 10 -10.77 24.91 -7.65
N ALA A 11 -10.90 25.71 -8.72
CA ALA A 11 -10.34 25.38 -10.02
C ALA A 11 -8.80 25.29 -10.00
N ALA A 12 -8.13 26.23 -9.32
CA ALA A 12 -6.68 26.21 -9.17
C ALA A 12 -6.20 24.99 -8.38
N PHE A 13 -6.91 24.63 -7.30
CA PHE A 13 -6.60 23.44 -6.50
C PHE A 13 -6.74 22.15 -7.32
N LEU A 14 -7.83 22.01 -8.09
CA LEU A 14 -8.03 20.84 -8.96
C LEU A 14 -6.94 20.75 -10.05
N ALA A 15 -6.57 21.89 -10.66
CA ALA A 15 -5.49 21.92 -11.64
C ALA A 15 -4.15 21.48 -11.03
N TYR A 16 -3.84 21.92 -9.81
CA TYR A 16 -2.65 21.49 -9.08
C TYR A 16 -2.68 19.99 -8.75
N ALA A 17 -3.81 19.47 -8.28
CA ALA A 17 -3.96 18.05 -7.97
C ALA A 17 -3.76 17.17 -9.22
N LEU A 18 -4.33 17.57 -10.36
CA LEU A 18 -4.14 16.89 -11.64
C LEU A 18 -2.70 16.93 -12.13
N TRP A 19 -2.00 18.07 -11.99
CA TRP A 19 -0.60 18.18 -12.40
C TRP A 19 0.29 17.27 -11.54
N THR A 20 0.15 17.35 -10.22
CA THR A 20 1.00 16.62 -9.27
C THR A 20 0.65 15.15 -9.14
N GLY A 21 -0.49 14.71 -9.69
CA GLY A 21 -1.04 13.38 -9.46
C GLY A 21 -1.51 13.20 -8.01
N TRP A 22 -1.79 14.29 -7.31
CA TRP A 22 -2.24 14.24 -5.93
C TRP A 22 -3.66 13.66 -5.86
N THR A 23 -3.80 12.62 -5.06
CA THR A 23 -5.03 11.85 -4.89
C THR A 23 -5.20 11.48 -3.43
N PHE A 24 -6.44 11.36 -2.98
CA PHE A 24 -6.76 10.90 -1.62
C PHE A 24 -6.64 9.38 -1.46
N THR A 25 -6.47 8.65 -2.58
CA THR A 25 -6.43 7.19 -2.61
C THR A 25 -5.18 6.72 -3.34
N ASP A 26 -4.58 5.63 -2.90
CA ASP A 26 -3.47 5.01 -3.59
C ASP A 26 -3.88 4.56 -5.00
N VAL A 27 -3.17 5.05 -6.02
CA VAL A 27 -3.48 4.78 -7.44
C VAL A 27 -3.23 3.30 -7.80
N ASP A 28 -2.33 2.64 -7.08
CA ASP A 28 -1.92 1.25 -7.31
C ASP A 28 -2.42 0.28 -6.23
N GLU A 29 -3.35 0.69 -5.36
CA GLU A 29 -3.84 -0.19 -4.29
C GLU A 29 -4.84 -1.21 -4.84
N VAL A 30 -4.40 -2.46 -4.96
CA VAL A 30 -5.27 -3.61 -5.15
C VAL A 30 -5.56 -4.23 -3.79
N LYS A 31 -6.78 -4.04 -3.28
CA LYS A 31 -7.16 -4.57 -1.97
C LYS A 31 -7.05 -6.09 -1.95
N SER A 32 -6.58 -6.64 -0.83
CA SER A 32 -6.37 -8.07 -0.57
C SER A 32 -5.26 -8.77 -1.37
N VAL A 33 -4.54 -8.06 -2.24
CA VAL A 33 -3.41 -8.62 -2.99
C VAL A 33 -2.11 -7.96 -2.52
N PRO A 34 -1.09 -8.74 -2.10
CA PRO A 34 0.21 -8.17 -1.74
C PRO A 34 0.84 -7.46 -2.93
N LYS A 35 1.31 -6.21 -2.75
CA LYS A 35 1.94 -5.43 -3.83
C LYS A 35 3.31 -6.00 -4.21
N SER A 36 3.97 -6.68 -3.27
CA SER A 36 5.24 -7.34 -3.49
C SER A 36 5.38 -8.65 -2.69
N VAL A 37 6.34 -9.49 -3.08
CA VAL A 37 6.67 -10.73 -2.35
C VAL A 37 6.98 -10.45 -0.88
N ARG A 38 7.63 -9.31 -0.56
CA ARG A 38 7.96 -8.92 0.83
C ARG A 38 6.74 -8.58 1.66
N GLU A 39 5.70 -8.07 1.02
CA GLU A 39 4.43 -7.71 1.68
C GLU A 39 3.48 -8.90 1.80
N ASN A 40 3.83 -10.07 1.22
CA ASN A 40 3.04 -11.27 1.38
C ASN A 40 3.35 -11.90 2.75
N PRO A 41 2.41 -11.91 3.71
CA PRO A 41 2.62 -12.55 5.02
C PRO A 41 2.90 -14.06 4.91
N GLY A 42 2.53 -14.69 3.80
CA GLY A 42 2.89 -16.08 3.48
C GLY A 42 4.32 -16.27 2.96
N SER A 43 5.01 -15.21 2.53
CA SER A 43 6.35 -15.29 1.95
C SER A 43 7.47 -15.34 3.00
N TYR A 44 7.25 -14.81 4.20
CA TYR A 44 8.19 -14.89 5.33
C TYR A 44 8.07 -16.21 6.11
N ARG A 45 7.65 -17.30 5.45
CA ARG A 45 7.71 -18.61 6.09
C ARG A 45 9.13 -19.13 5.99
N ASP A 46 9.80 -19.23 7.13
CA ASP A 46 11.10 -19.88 7.24
C ASP A 46 11.04 -21.29 6.64
N HIS A 47 11.64 -21.50 5.47
CA HIS A 47 11.72 -22.82 4.82
C HIS A 47 12.45 -23.87 5.69
N TYR A 48 13.17 -23.44 6.73
CA TYR A 48 13.93 -24.30 7.64
C TYR A 48 13.24 -24.57 8.99
N ARG A 49 12.10 -23.95 9.29
CA ARG A 49 11.40 -24.18 10.59
C ARG A 49 10.89 -25.61 10.75
N THR A 50 10.73 -26.34 9.65
CA THR A 50 10.31 -27.75 9.65
C THR A 50 11.44 -28.71 10.02
N HIS A 51 12.71 -28.28 9.97
CA HIS A 51 13.85 -29.16 10.29
C HIS A 51 14.14 -29.25 11.80
N ILE A 52 13.55 -28.39 12.64
CA ILE A 52 13.77 -28.33 14.11
C ILE A 52 12.65 -29.07 14.87
N ARG A 53 12.20 -30.23 14.38
CA ARG A 53 11.30 -31.11 15.16
C ARG A 53 11.48 -32.57 14.79
N ARG A 54 12.73 -33.06 14.82
CA ARG A 54 12.98 -34.52 14.84
C ARG A 54 14.32 -34.94 15.44
N THR A 55 14.81 -34.23 16.44
CA THR A 55 15.97 -34.64 17.24
C THR A 55 15.72 -34.38 18.72
N THR A 56 14.64 -34.94 19.25
CA THR A 56 14.50 -35.20 20.69
C THR A 56 14.47 -36.70 20.88
N TRP A 57 15.70 -37.23 20.94
CA TRP A 57 16.17 -38.31 21.81
C TRP A 57 15.20 -39.47 22.10
N GLY A 58 15.38 -40.57 21.37
CA GLY A 58 15.12 -41.89 21.90
C GLY A 58 16.42 -42.47 22.45
N LYS A 59 16.60 -42.42 23.78
CA LYS A 59 17.28 -43.39 24.65
C LYS A 59 17.03 -42.99 26.11
#